data_AF-A0A3L8DA28-F1
#
_entry.id   AF-A0A3L8DA28-F1
#
_cell.length_a   1.000
_cell.length_b   1.000
_cell.length_c   1.000
_cell.angle_alpha   90.00
_cell.angle_beta   90.00
_cell.angle_gamma   90.00
#
_symmetry.space_group_name_H-M   'P 1'
#
loop_
_entity.id
_entity.type
_entity.pdbx_description
1 polymer ?
#
loop_
_entity_poly.entity_id
_entity_poly.type
_entity_poly.pdbx_seq_one_letter_code
_entity_poly.pdbx_strand_id
1 'polypeptide(L)'
;MSLELPTDKRGKLLSLLAEFSPGKVVSLRQWSSFVGSINAACPAVKYGRLYTKRFERVRYLELLKNNDNYEAKILIPESLSSVFDWWRRNIPSSSNPIRQGNYTREIFSDASTTGWGAFCDGHKARGFWTEREQKFHINRLELLAALFAIKSFAKEIKSAEILLRMDNTTAIAYVNKMGGVQHPNLHRIAEEIWQWCESRDIWLVASYIKSKDNVEADQESRVQNIDTEWELADYAFRQAVETFGYPEIDLFATRCNTKCEKYFSWDNDPEALAVDAFTKDWHSIGLFWAFPPFALILRVLKRIVIDRATGIMIIHSPPASRKTVPDGRHIIRESFRRRGLPGPALDIFEASIAESTRKQYAGPLTQWWWVFCVDQGIDPYQPREEEVIKFLTKKFEDGAAYGSLNSIRSAISLISGSSIGQNRNISRFFKGVFMLRPTKPKYDRIWDVSVAFQKIEEWFPLNELALDCLGERLVLLLALGTAHRAQTLALIKLSNMKHNVEGYEVEISDRIKTSRPGAYQPLLILPYFSENPKLCIASTLDAYIQQTSHLRGDIDHLFLTTKRPFRTASAATIGR
;
A
#
# COMPACT_ATOMS: atom_id res chain seq x y z
N MET A 1 -10.99 -9.63 44.61
CA MET A 1 -9.98 -9.19 45.60
C MET A 1 -9.23 -8.00 45.01
N SER A 2 -9.03 -6.93 45.76
CA SER A 2 -8.34 -5.70 45.33
C SER A 2 -7.20 -5.37 46.29
N LEU A 3 -6.19 -4.69 45.77
CA LEU A 3 -5.12 -4.06 46.55
C LEU A 3 -5.50 -2.60 46.79
N GLU A 4 -5.45 -2.17 48.05
CA GLU A 4 -5.79 -0.80 48.46
C GLU A 4 -4.69 -0.20 49.33
N LEU A 5 -4.57 1.13 49.29
CA LEU A 5 -3.71 1.84 50.21
C LEU A 5 -4.37 1.91 51.59
N PRO A 6 -3.64 1.59 52.68
CA PRO A 6 -4.08 1.89 54.05
C PRO A 6 -4.37 3.39 54.22
N THR A 7 -5.35 3.73 55.05
CA THR A 7 -5.77 5.12 55.33
C THR A 7 -4.62 6.03 55.71
N ASP A 8 -3.73 5.56 56.58
CA ASP A 8 -2.58 6.33 57.05
C ASP A 8 -1.58 6.62 55.92
N LYS A 9 -1.39 5.66 55.00
CA LYS A 9 -0.56 5.86 53.81
C LYS A 9 -1.21 6.85 52.84
N ARG A 10 -2.54 6.83 52.68
CA ARG A 10 -3.27 7.82 51.86
C ARG A 10 -3.02 9.23 52.41
N GLY A 11 -3.21 9.42 53.71
CA GLY A 11 -2.95 10.70 54.39
C GLY A 11 -1.51 11.18 54.20
N LYS A 12 -0.52 10.30 54.43
CA LYS A 12 0.90 10.64 54.26
C LYS A 12 1.24 11.05 52.82
N LEU A 13 0.71 10.35 51.81
CA LEU A 13 0.96 10.68 50.40
C LEU A 13 0.32 12.00 50.00
N LEU A 14 -0.89 12.30 50.50
CA LEU A 14 -1.56 13.59 50.26
C LEU A 14 -0.77 14.75 50.87
N SER A 15 -0.25 14.59 52.08
CA SER A 15 0.63 15.58 52.71
C SER A 15 1.91 15.81 51.89
N LEU A 16 2.54 14.72 51.40
CA LEU A 16 3.72 14.82 50.53
C LEU A 16 3.39 15.54 49.20
N LEU A 17 2.23 15.30 48.59
CA LEU A 17 1.80 16.01 47.37
C LEU A 17 1.51 17.50 47.60
N ALA A 18 1.20 17.92 48.82
CA ALA A 18 1.06 19.33 49.19
C ALA A 18 2.44 19.96 49.48
N GLU A 19 3.36 19.20 50.06
CA GLU A 19 4.73 19.64 50.33
C GLU A 19 5.51 19.86 49.02
N PHE A 20 5.47 18.90 48.09
CA PHE A 20 6.25 18.91 46.84
C PHE A 20 5.48 19.53 45.66
N SER A 21 4.94 20.74 45.80
CA SER A 21 4.18 21.39 44.72
C SER A 21 5.08 21.93 43.59
N PRO A 22 4.55 22.04 42.35
CA PRO A 22 5.19 22.80 41.27
C PRO A 22 5.63 24.20 41.71
N GLY A 23 6.76 24.68 41.17
CA GLY A 23 7.36 25.97 41.51
C GLY A 23 8.18 25.98 42.81
N LYS A 24 8.16 24.91 43.61
CA LYS A 24 9.03 24.80 44.80
C LYS A 24 10.43 24.32 44.43
N VAL A 25 11.41 24.80 45.20
CA VAL A 25 12.81 24.37 45.10
C VAL A 25 13.09 23.33 46.17
N VAL A 26 13.57 22.15 45.75
CA VAL A 26 13.88 21.01 46.63
C VAL A 26 15.24 20.41 46.28
N SER A 27 15.88 19.64 47.17
CA SER A 27 17.05 18.85 46.76
C SER A 27 16.65 17.62 45.96
N LEU A 28 17.55 17.14 45.09
CA LEU A 28 17.34 15.89 44.36
C LEU A 28 17.14 14.68 45.28
N ARG A 29 17.73 14.68 46.48
CA ARG A 29 17.48 13.67 47.52
C ARG A 29 16.02 13.71 48.00
N GLN A 30 15.51 14.89 48.33
CA GLN A 30 14.12 15.07 48.75
C GLN A 30 13.17 14.63 47.63
N TRP A 31 13.42 15.08 46.39
CA TRP A 31 12.64 14.66 45.22
C TRP A 31 12.68 13.15 45.00
N SER A 32 13.86 12.52 45.10
CA SER A 32 14.00 11.08 44.93
C SER A 32 13.26 10.28 45.99
N SER A 33 13.24 10.77 47.24
CA SER A 33 12.46 10.20 48.34
C SER A 33 10.94 10.29 48.10
N PHE A 34 10.49 11.46 47.62
CA PHE A 34 9.11 11.67 47.20
C PHE A 34 8.70 10.70 46.07
N VAL A 35 9.50 10.63 45.00
CA VAL A 35 9.26 9.70 43.87
C VAL A 35 9.24 8.24 44.34
N GLY A 36 10.13 7.86 45.27
CA GLY A 36 10.13 6.52 45.88
C GLY A 36 8.84 6.21 46.63
N SER A 37 8.33 7.18 47.39
CA SER A 37 7.07 7.05 48.13
C SER A 37 5.86 6.90 47.21
N ILE A 38 5.80 7.70 46.13
CA ILE A 38 4.76 7.58 45.10
C ILE A 38 4.85 6.22 44.38
N ASN A 39 6.06 5.80 44.01
CA ASN A 39 6.24 4.53 43.31
C ASN A 39 5.83 3.31 44.16
N ALA A 40 6.06 3.37 45.48
CA ALA A 40 5.61 2.34 46.41
C ALA A 40 4.07 2.23 46.51
N ALA A 41 3.33 3.28 46.12
CA ALA A 41 1.88 3.28 46.09
C ALA A 41 1.29 2.70 44.80
N CYS A 42 2.05 2.68 43.71
CA CYS A 42 1.60 2.22 42.38
C CYS A 42 0.91 0.84 42.35
N PRO A 43 1.29 -0.19 43.14
CA PRO A 43 0.58 -1.47 43.12
C PRO A 43 -0.90 -1.37 43.52
N ALA A 44 -1.25 -0.43 44.40
CA ALA A 44 -2.60 -0.24 44.93
C ALA A 44 -3.38 0.90 44.23
N VAL A 45 -2.70 1.78 43.49
CA VAL A 45 -3.35 2.84 42.71
C VAL A 45 -3.41 2.42 41.24
N LYS A 46 -4.61 2.08 40.76
CA LYS A 46 -4.83 1.72 39.34
C LYS A 46 -4.29 2.83 38.43
N TYR A 47 -3.50 2.46 37.42
CA TYR A 47 -2.78 3.37 36.50
C TYR A 47 -1.73 4.29 37.13
N GLY A 48 -1.47 4.23 38.44
CA GLY A 48 -0.53 5.14 39.10
C GLY A 48 0.88 5.12 38.49
N ARG A 49 1.33 3.94 38.05
CA ARG A 49 2.65 3.79 37.41
C ARG A 49 2.81 4.65 36.16
N LEU A 50 1.75 4.88 35.38
CA LEU A 50 1.75 5.75 34.20
C LEU A 50 2.19 7.17 34.57
N TYR A 51 1.49 7.76 35.53
CA TYR A 51 1.71 9.15 35.95
C TYR A 51 3.02 9.33 36.71
N THR A 52 3.46 8.31 37.47
CA THR A 52 4.77 8.31 38.15
C THR A 52 5.95 8.46 37.18
N LYS A 53 5.83 7.99 35.93
CA LYS A 53 6.93 8.08 34.94
C LYS A 53 7.37 9.51 34.67
N ARG A 54 6.45 10.49 34.74
CA ARG A 54 6.78 11.91 34.58
C ARG A 54 7.64 12.42 35.74
N PHE A 55 7.36 12.00 36.97
CA PHE A 55 8.21 12.32 38.12
C PHE A 55 9.59 11.66 38.03
N GLU A 56 9.63 10.38 37.63
CA GLU A 56 10.88 9.65 37.41
C GLU A 56 11.74 10.28 36.31
N ARG A 57 11.11 10.85 35.28
CA ARG A 57 11.79 11.57 34.19
C ARG A 57 12.45 12.85 34.65
N VAL A 58 11.77 13.66 35.46
CA VAL A 58 12.39 14.84 36.06
C VAL A 58 13.58 14.43 36.92
N ARG A 59 13.42 13.40 37.77
CA ARG A 59 14.53 12.88 38.59
C ARG A 59 15.72 12.46 37.72
N TYR A 60 15.48 11.71 36.65
CA TYR A 60 16.52 11.21 35.75
C TYR A 60 17.28 12.34 35.03
N LEU A 61 16.56 13.28 34.43
CA LEU A 61 17.18 14.38 33.68
C LEU A 61 17.99 15.30 34.59
N GLU A 62 17.47 15.60 35.79
CA GLU A 62 18.16 16.45 36.74
C GLU A 62 19.37 15.75 37.37
N LEU A 63 19.32 14.44 37.62
CA LEU A 63 20.52 13.70 38.04
C LEU A 63 21.61 13.74 36.97
N LEU A 64 21.27 13.50 35.70
CA LEU A 64 22.21 13.61 34.59
C LEU A 64 22.82 15.02 34.48
N LYS A 65 21.99 16.06 34.57
CA LYS A 65 22.43 17.45 34.49
C LYS A 65 23.37 17.85 35.64
N ASN A 66 23.19 17.25 36.82
CA ASN A 66 23.95 17.56 38.02
C ASN A 66 25.02 16.50 38.34
N ASN A 67 25.42 15.66 37.38
CA ASN A 67 26.43 14.60 37.55
C ASN A 67 26.16 13.71 38.77
N ASP A 68 24.92 13.24 38.90
CA ASP A 68 24.43 12.38 40.00
C ASP A 68 24.55 13.00 41.41
N ASN A 69 24.67 14.34 41.52
CA ASN A 69 24.68 15.03 42.80
C ASN A 69 23.26 15.14 43.40
N TYR A 70 22.97 14.30 44.39
CA TYR A 70 21.69 14.29 45.10
C TYR A 70 21.43 15.54 45.96
N GLU A 71 22.44 16.35 46.28
CA GLU A 71 22.25 17.59 47.05
C GLU A 71 21.95 18.80 46.16
N ALA A 72 22.04 18.65 44.83
CA ALA A 72 21.70 19.73 43.91
C ALA A 72 20.22 20.14 44.09
N LYS A 73 19.98 21.45 44.01
CA LYS A 73 18.66 22.06 44.13
C LYS A 73 18.00 22.11 42.77
N ILE A 74 16.76 21.63 42.70
CA ILE A 74 15.95 21.62 41.49
C ILE A 74 14.65 22.39 41.72
N LEU A 75 14.18 23.07 40.69
CA LEU A 75 12.85 23.65 40.66
C LEU A 75 11.87 22.60 40.13
N ILE A 76 10.82 22.29 40.88
CA ILE A 76 9.79 21.35 40.42
C ILE A 76 9.06 21.96 39.22
N PRO A 77 9.08 21.32 38.04
CA PRO A 77 8.50 21.92 36.83
C PRO A 77 6.98 22.11 36.90
N GLU A 78 6.50 23.25 36.40
CA GLU A 78 5.07 23.55 36.24
C GLU A 78 4.33 22.56 35.34
N SER A 79 5.04 21.90 34.43
CA SER A 79 4.47 20.86 33.56
C SER A 79 3.98 19.62 34.31
N LEU A 80 4.32 19.48 35.60
CA LEU A 80 3.86 18.39 36.46
C LEU A 80 2.52 18.66 37.15
N SER A 81 1.96 19.88 37.07
CA SER A 81 0.72 20.25 37.79
C SER A 81 -0.42 19.26 37.56
N SER A 82 -0.67 18.87 36.31
CA SER A 82 -1.71 17.89 35.97
C SER A 82 -1.47 16.50 36.60
N VAL A 83 -0.20 16.12 36.79
CA VAL A 83 0.21 14.84 37.37
C VAL A 83 -0.04 14.85 38.88
N PHE A 84 0.32 15.95 39.55
CA PHE A 84 -0.01 16.16 40.97
C PHE A 84 -1.52 16.10 41.20
N ASP A 85 -2.31 16.77 40.36
CA ASP A 85 -3.77 16.79 40.48
C ASP A 85 -4.40 15.43 40.18
N TRP A 86 -3.84 14.66 39.25
CA TRP A 86 -4.26 13.28 39.03
C TRP A 86 -4.03 12.43 40.29
N TRP A 87 -2.85 12.50 40.90
CA TRP A 87 -2.56 11.75 42.13
C TRP A 87 -3.45 12.16 43.31
N ARG A 88 -3.66 13.46 43.51
CA ARG A 88 -4.55 13.98 44.58
C ARG A 88 -5.98 13.47 44.42
N ARG A 89 -6.48 13.40 43.19
CA ARG A 89 -7.84 12.88 42.92
C ARG A 89 -7.96 11.37 43.09
N ASN A 90 -6.91 10.60 42.78
CA ASN A 90 -6.98 9.13 42.73
C ASN A 90 -6.53 8.42 44.02
N ILE A 91 -5.73 9.05 44.88
CA ILE A 91 -5.34 8.46 46.18
C ILE A 91 -6.54 8.18 47.10
N PRO A 92 -7.51 9.10 47.29
CA PRO A 92 -8.60 8.87 48.25
C PRO A 92 -9.42 7.62 47.95
N SER A 93 -9.65 7.32 46.67
CA SER A 93 -10.43 6.16 46.18
C SER A 93 -9.54 5.07 45.57
N SER A 94 -8.26 5.00 45.95
CA SER A 94 -7.33 4.05 45.34
C SER A 94 -7.72 2.60 45.62
N SER A 95 -8.06 1.87 44.57
CA SER A 95 -8.27 0.43 44.61
C SER A 95 -7.81 -0.16 43.28
N ASN A 96 -7.02 -1.23 43.32
CA ASN A 96 -6.55 -1.93 42.14
C ASN A 96 -6.94 -3.42 42.22
N PRO A 97 -7.92 -3.88 41.44
CA PRO A 97 -8.29 -5.29 41.41
C PRO A 97 -7.10 -6.20 41.06
N ILE A 98 -6.98 -7.32 41.77
CA ILE A 98 -6.01 -8.37 41.44
C ILE A 98 -6.50 -9.05 40.16
N ARG A 99 -5.64 -9.02 39.14
CA ARG A 99 -5.95 -9.53 37.79
C ARG A 99 -5.92 -11.05 37.77
N GLN A 100 -6.94 -11.67 37.18
CA GLN A 100 -7.05 -13.13 37.08
C GLN A 100 -6.56 -13.67 35.72
N GLY A 101 -6.27 -12.79 34.75
CA GLY A 101 -5.87 -13.20 33.40
C GLY A 101 -7.05 -13.66 32.53
N ASN A 102 -8.28 -13.29 32.88
CA ASN A 102 -9.46 -13.51 32.06
C ASN A 102 -9.57 -12.40 31.02
N TYR A 103 -8.89 -12.57 29.89
CA TYR A 103 -8.86 -11.57 28.83
C TYR A 103 -10.12 -11.62 27.97
N THR A 104 -10.78 -10.47 27.82
CA THR A 104 -11.96 -10.33 26.96
C THR A 104 -11.60 -10.39 25.48
N ARG A 105 -10.38 -9.98 25.14
CA ARG A 105 -9.82 -10.03 23.78
C ARG A 105 -8.34 -10.40 23.82
N GLU A 106 -7.93 -11.17 22.83
CA GLU A 106 -6.52 -11.35 22.46
C GLU A 106 -6.28 -10.64 21.12
N ILE A 107 -5.41 -9.63 21.13
CA ILE A 107 -5.10 -8.80 19.98
C ILE A 107 -3.65 -9.04 19.60
N PHE A 108 -3.39 -9.26 18.32
CA PHE A 108 -2.06 -9.41 17.75
C PHE A 108 -1.74 -8.14 16.97
N SER A 109 -0.53 -7.61 17.14
CA SER A 109 -0.07 -6.42 16.41
C SER A 109 1.31 -6.65 15.84
N ASP A 110 1.57 -6.03 14.70
CA ASP A 110 2.87 -6.05 14.04
C ASP A 110 3.13 -4.75 13.27
N ALA A 111 4.40 -4.37 13.16
CA ALA A 111 4.83 -3.21 12.40
C ALA A 111 5.85 -3.56 11.33
N SER A 112 5.65 -3.03 10.13
CA SER A 112 6.67 -3.05 9.08
C SER A 112 7.21 -1.64 8.82
N THR A 113 8.11 -1.50 7.85
CA THR A 113 8.58 -0.18 7.40
C THR A 113 7.53 0.60 6.60
N THR A 114 6.50 -0.06 6.08
CA THR A 114 5.48 0.56 5.20
C THR A 114 4.13 0.75 5.89
N GLY A 115 3.78 -0.08 6.86
CA GLY A 115 2.50 0.00 7.56
C GLY A 115 2.44 -0.83 8.85
N TRP A 116 1.24 -0.94 9.39
CA TRP A 116 0.92 -1.78 10.54
C TRP A 116 -0.18 -2.76 10.21
N GLY A 117 -0.16 -3.88 10.93
CA GLY A 117 -1.17 -4.92 10.85
C GLY A 117 -1.60 -5.34 12.24
N ALA A 118 -2.84 -5.79 12.34
CA ALA A 118 -3.38 -6.35 13.55
C ALA A 118 -4.44 -7.41 13.25
N PHE A 119 -4.57 -8.36 14.17
CA PHE A 119 -5.49 -9.47 14.07
C PHE A 119 -6.17 -9.73 15.43
N CYS A 120 -7.46 -10.03 15.41
CA CYS A 120 -8.24 -10.36 16.61
C CYS A 120 -9.49 -11.15 16.22
N ASP A 121 -9.71 -12.32 16.81
CA ASP A 121 -10.91 -13.15 16.63
C ASP A 121 -11.34 -13.34 15.16
N GLY A 122 -10.39 -13.63 14.26
CA GLY A 122 -10.65 -13.80 12.82
C GLY A 122 -10.80 -12.51 12.01
N HIS A 123 -10.82 -11.36 12.67
CA HIS A 123 -10.91 -10.04 12.06
C HIS A 123 -9.52 -9.42 11.93
N LYS A 124 -9.35 -8.63 10.87
CA LYS A 124 -8.10 -7.97 10.50
C LYS A 124 -8.26 -6.46 10.56
N ALA A 125 -7.17 -5.79 10.88
CA ALA A 125 -7.04 -4.34 10.79
C ALA A 125 -5.65 -4.04 10.22
N ARG A 126 -5.57 -3.01 9.38
CA ARG A 126 -4.31 -2.61 8.77
C ARG A 126 -4.34 -1.14 8.39
N GLY A 127 -3.17 -0.58 8.14
CA GLY A 127 -3.05 0.72 7.52
C GLY A 127 -1.61 1.07 7.21
N PHE A 128 -1.44 2.11 6.39
CA PHE A 128 -0.11 2.61 6.03
C PHE A 128 0.42 3.62 7.04
N TRP A 129 1.73 3.77 7.07
CA TRP A 129 2.40 4.86 7.76
C TRP A 129 2.36 6.13 6.92
N THR A 130 2.07 7.26 7.57
CA THR A 130 2.29 8.59 6.96
C THR A 130 3.78 8.79 6.64
N GLU A 131 4.12 9.72 5.74
CA GLU A 131 5.51 10.01 5.37
C GLU A 131 6.41 10.36 6.57
N ARG A 132 5.81 10.93 7.62
CA ARG A 132 6.49 11.24 8.88
C ARG A 132 6.74 9.98 9.71
N GLU A 133 5.72 9.12 9.81
CA GLU A 133 5.78 7.87 10.59
C GLU A 133 6.78 6.88 10.00
N GLN A 134 6.88 6.77 8.67
CA GLN A 134 7.84 5.89 7.99
C GLN A 134 9.30 6.15 8.41
N LYS A 135 9.62 7.35 8.91
CA LYS A 135 10.96 7.73 9.39
C LYS A 135 11.22 7.32 10.84
N PHE A 136 10.24 6.75 11.52
CA PHE A 136 10.37 6.34 12.92
C PHE A 136 11.16 5.04 13.04
N HIS A 137 11.91 4.90 14.13
CA HIS A 137 12.60 3.67 14.47
C HIS A 137 11.60 2.53 14.73
N ILE A 138 11.96 1.28 14.41
CA ILE A 138 11.06 0.12 14.51
C ILE A 138 10.39 -0.01 15.88
N ASN A 139 11.13 0.09 17.00
CA ASN A 139 10.53 0.06 18.35
C ASN A 139 9.41 1.10 18.57
N ARG A 140 9.45 2.23 17.87
CA ARG A 140 8.40 3.25 17.92
C ARG A 140 7.21 2.86 17.06
N LEU A 141 7.45 2.29 15.88
CA LEU A 141 6.41 1.77 15.00
C LEU A 141 5.66 0.61 15.65
N GLU A 142 6.37 -0.28 16.35
CA GLU A 142 5.77 -1.39 17.11
C GLU A 142 4.78 -0.92 18.18
N LEU A 143 5.17 0.10 18.96
CA LEU A 143 4.25 0.71 19.94
C LEU A 143 3.07 1.41 19.26
N LEU A 144 3.29 2.00 18.08
CA LEU A 144 2.22 2.67 17.34
C LEU A 144 1.24 1.64 16.75
N ALA A 145 1.74 0.52 16.22
CA ALA A 145 0.93 -0.60 15.77
C ALA A 145 0.10 -1.19 16.91
N ALA A 146 0.69 -1.34 18.11
CA ALA A 146 -0.05 -1.73 19.32
C ALA A 146 -1.18 -0.75 19.65
N LEU A 147 -0.91 0.55 19.64
CA LEU A 147 -1.93 1.58 19.88
C LEU A 147 -3.07 1.47 18.85
N PHE A 148 -2.73 1.30 17.58
CA PHE A 148 -3.71 1.21 16.50
C PHE A 148 -4.51 -0.09 16.56
N ALA A 149 -3.88 -1.21 16.89
CA ALA A 149 -4.56 -2.49 17.11
C ALA A 149 -5.59 -2.41 18.25
N ILE A 150 -5.20 -1.80 19.38
CA ILE A 150 -6.10 -1.59 20.52
C ILE A 150 -7.26 -0.68 20.14
N LYS A 151 -7.00 0.47 19.51
CA LYS A 151 -8.06 1.39 19.06
C LYS A 151 -9.03 0.72 18.07
N SER A 152 -8.51 -0.15 17.21
CA SER A 152 -9.31 -0.85 16.18
C SER A 152 -10.23 -1.92 16.79
N PHE A 153 -9.73 -2.76 17.69
CA PHE A 153 -10.47 -3.92 18.20
C PHE A 153 -11.13 -3.74 19.56
N ALA A 154 -10.76 -2.70 20.31
CA ALA A 154 -11.30 -2.43 21.65
C ALA A 154 -12.14 -1.15 21.73
N LYS A 155 -12.50 -0.52 20.60
CA LYS A 155 -13.17 0.78 20.55
C LYS A 155 -14.42 0.88 21.44
N GLU A 156 -15.24 -0.16 21.41
CA GLU A 156 -16.51 -0.26 22.14
C GLU A 156 -16.39 -0.99 23.49
N ILE A 157 -15.20 -1.53 23.80
CA ILE A 157 -14.95 -2.28 25.03
C ILE A 157 -14.73 -1.30 26.19
N LYS A 158 -15.33 -1.61 27.34
CA LYS A 158 -15.13 -0.89 28.61
C LYS A 158 -14.96 -1.89 29.75
N SER A 159 -14.20 -1.51 30.78
CA SER A 159 -14.00 -2.30 32.01
C SER A 159 -13.58 -3.75 31.74
N ALA A 160 -12.51 -3.93 30.98
CA ALA A 160 -12.04 -5.24 30.52
C ALA A 160 -10.53 -5.43 30.67
N GLU A 161 -10.08 -6.68 30.65
CA GLU A 161 -8.67 -7.05 30.52
C GLU A 161 -8.40 -7.48 29.08
N ILE A 162 -7.32 -6.97 28.46
CA ILE A 162 -6.95 -7.26 27.08
C ILE A 162 -5.52 -7.79 27.03
N LEU A 163 -5.34 -8.91 26.32
CA LEU A 163 -4.04 -9.49 26.04
C LEU A 163 -3.55 -8.98 24.68
N LEU A 164 -2.39 -8.33 24.67
CA LEU A 164 -1.74 -7.83 23.46
C LEU A 164 -0.51 -8.70 23.15
N ARG A 165 -0.49 -9.32 21.97
CA ARG A 165 0.61 -10.14 21.47
C ARG A 165 1.50 -9.31 20.55
N MET A 166 2.78 -9.27 20.88
CA MET A 166 3.81 -8.55 20.13
C MET A 166 5.07 -9.40 20.05
N ASP A 167 5.89 -9.23 19.02
CA ASP A 167 7.18 -9.90 18.90
C ASP A 167 8.36 -8.99 19.33
N ASN A 168 8.14 -7.68 19.46
CA ASN A 168 9.14 -6.74 19.93
C ASN A 168 9.20 -6.63 21.45
N THR A 169 10.26 -7.17 22.05
CA THR A 169 10.49 -7.17 23.51
C THR A 169 10.61 -5.76 24.12
N THR A 170 11.10 -4.78 23.36
CA THR A 170 11.18 -3.39 23.84
C THR A 170 9.78 -2.81 23.96
N ALA A 171 8.93 -3.00 22.95
CA ALA A 171 7.55 -2.53 22.98
C ALA A 171 6.75 -3.18 24.12
N ILE A 172 6.89 -4.50 24.30
CA ILE A 172 6.29 -5.24 25.44
C ILE A 172 6.70 -4.61 26.77
N ALA A 173 7.99 -4.33 26.95
CA ALA A 173 8.49 -3.72 28.18
C ALA A 173 7.89 -2.33 28.42
N TYR A 174 7.75 -1.51 27.37
CA TYR A 174 7.12 -0.19 27.47
C TYR A 174 5.64 -0.28 27.81
N VAL A 175 4.88 -1.20 27.21
CA VAL A 175 3.45 -1.40 27.55
C VAL A 175 3.32 -1.87 29.00
N ASN A 176 3.98 -2.96 29.39
CA ASN A 176 3.82 -3.53 30.73
C ASN A 176 4.36 -2.63 31.86
N LYS A 177 5.37 -1.80 31.59
CA LYS A 177 5.91 -0.84 32.57
C LYS A 177 5.20 0.52 32.52
N MET A 178 4.18 0.68 31.68
CA MET A 178 3.44 1.93 31.45
C MET A 178 4.34 3.10 31.01
N GLY A 179 5.33 2.80 30.17
CA GLY A 179 6.28 3.75 29.61
C GLY A 179 7.72 3.55 30.07
N GLY A 180 8.58 4.49 29.68
CA GLY A 180 10.01 4.50 29.95
C GLY A 180 10.50 5.91 30.24
N VAL A 181 11.64 6.01 30.92
CA VAL A 181 12.16 7.29 31.42
C VAL A 181 13.11 7.95 30.41
N GLN A 182 13.93 7.14 29.74
CA GLN A 182 15.02 7.58 28.88
C GLN A 182 14.55 8.11 27.53
N HIS A 183 13.69 7.37 26.82
CA HIS A 183 13.29 7.70 25.45
C HIS A 183 11.90 8.38 25.41
N PRO A 184 11.82 9.71 25.27
CA PRO A 184 10.55 10.45 25.34
C PRO A 184 9.56 10.05 24.23
N ASN A 185 10.06 9.74 23.03
CA ASN A 185 9.21 9.38 21.90
C ASN A 185 8.46 8.06 22.12
N LEU A 186 9.12 7.07 22.74
CA LEU A 186 8.49 5.78 23.08
C LEU A 186 7.56 5.94 24.29
N HIS A 187 7.98 6.72 25.29
CA HIS A 187 7.15 7.02 26.46
C HIS A 187 5.84 7.69 26.07
N ARG A 188 5.88 8.66 25.15
CA ARG A 188 4.69 9.37 24.67
C ARG A 188 3.64 8.42 24.09
N ILE A 189 4.05 7.45 23.27
CA ILE A 189 3.11 6.46 22.69
C ILE A 189 2.59 5.51 23.78
N ALA A 190 3.46 5.04 24.68
CA ALA A 190 3.01 4.22 25.81
C ALA A 190 2.03 4.97 26.73
N GLU A 191 2.23 6.27 26.91
CA GLU A 191 1.30 7.14 27.65
C GLU A 191 -0.04 7.26 26.92
N GLU A 192 -0.04 7.50 25.60
CA GLU A 192 -1.26 7.52 24.78
C GLU A 192 -2.03 6.19 24.86
N ILE A 193 -1.34 5.04 24.80
CA ILE A 193 -1.94 3.70 24.97
C ILE A 193 -2.66 3.61 26.32
N TRP A 194 -1.98 3.92 27.42
CA TRP A 194 -2.55 3.73 28.74
C TRP A 194 -3.58 4.78 29.13
N GLN A 195 -3.48 6.03 28.65
CA GLN A 195 -4.53 7.04 28.82
C GLN A 195 -5.80 6.64 28.07
N TRP A 196 -5.66 6.09 26.85
CA TRP A 196 -6.79 5.57 26.11
C TRP A 196 -7.47 4.41 26.86
N CYS A 197 -6.69 3.51 27.45
CA CYS A 197 -7.21 2.43 28.28
C CYS A 197 -7.83 2.90 29.60
N GLU A 198 -7.21 3.87 30.29
CA GLU A 198 -7.72 4.46 31.52
C GLU A 198 -9.10 5.08 31.31
N SER A 199 -9.29 5.83 30.22
CA SER A 199 -10.59 6.43 29.88
C SER A 199 -11.74 5.43 29.67
N ARG A 200 -11.39 4.14 29.46
CA ARG A 200 -12.32 3.02 29.25
C ARG A 200 -12.25 1.97 30.35
N ASP A 201 -11.50 2.24 31.42
CA ASP A 201 -11.28 1.29 32.51
C ASP A 201 -10.62 -0.03 32.09
N ILE A 202 -9.92 -0.05 30.95
CA ILE A 202 -9.26 -1.23 30.37
C ILE A 202 -7.90 -1.47 31.03
N TRP A 203 -7.56 -2.73 31.28
CA TRP A 203 -6.23 -3.15 31.71
C TRP A 203 -5.54 -3.97 30.63
N LEU A 204 -4.36 -3.53 30.19
CA LEU A 204 -3.57 -4.22 29.16
C LEU A 204 -2.49 -5.11 29.77
N VAL A 205 -2.27 -6.26 29.14
CA VAL A 205 -1.11 -7.11 29.36
C VAL A 205 -0.46 -7.38 28.01
N ALA A 206 0.78 -6.96 27.82
CA ALA A 206 1.57 -7.31 26.65
C ALA A 206 2.33 -8.61 26.89
N SER A 207 2.29 -9.53 25.93
CA SER A 207 2.96 -10.82 26.00
C SER A 207 3.69 -11.11 24.68
N TYR A 208 4.81 -11.81 24.79
CA TYR A 208 5.61 -12.17 23.63
C TYR A 208 4.92 -13.24 22.78
N ILE A 209 5.01 -13.08 21.47
CA ILE A 209 4.76 -14.10 20.47
C ILE A 209 5.96 -14.18 19.53
N LYS A 210 6.31 -15.38 19.05
CA LYS A 210 7.39 -15.50 18.06
C LYS A 210 6.91 -14.92 16.74
N SER A 211 7.76 -14.19 16.02
CA SER A 211 7.38 -13.59 14.72
C SER A 211 6.83 -14.62 13.73
N LYS A 212 7.37 -15.85 13.72
CA LYS A 212 6.87 -16.96 12.89
C LYS A 212 5.44 -17.43 13.21
N ASP A 213 4.97 -17.14 14.42
CA ASP A 213 3.64 -17.50 14.91
C ASP A 213 2.69 -16.27 14.85
N ASN A 214 3.18 -15.07 14.46
CA ASN A 214 2.43 -13.82 14.33
C ASN A 214 2.05 -13.55 12.86
N VAL A 215 1.69 -14.60 12.11
CA VAL A 215 1.62 -14.59 10.64
C VAL A 215 0.58 -13.59 10.12
N GLU A 216 -0.59 -13.53 10.75
CA GLU A 216 -1.69 -12.70 10.29
C GLU A 216 -1.38 -11.21 10.44
N ALA A 217 -0.86 -10.80 11.60
CA ALA A 217 -0.51 -9.40 11.83
C ALA A 217 0.68 -8.97 10.94
N ASP A 218 1.71 -9.82 10.78
CA ASP A 218 2.85 -9.58 9.90
C ASP A 218 2.45 -9.49 8.42
N GLN A 219 1.54 -10.36 7.97
CA GLN A 219 1.01 -10.28 6.61
C GLN A 219 0.30 -8.94 6.36
N GLU A 220 -0.55 -8.51 7.31
CA GLU A 220 -1.30 -7.27 7.18
C GLU A 220 -0.40 -6.02 7.27
N SER A 221 0.69 -6.06 8.05
CA SER A 221 1.64 -4.94 8.16
C SER A 221 2.46 -4.71 6.88
N ARG A 222 2.63 -5.75 6.05
CA ARG A 222 3.47 -5.76 4.85
C ARG A 222 2.72 -5.56 3.52
N VAL A 223 1.41 -5.29 3.56
CA VAL A 223 0.63 -5.04 2.35
C VAL A 223 1.16 -3.77 1.67
N GLN A 224 1.50 -3.86 0.37
CA GLN A 224 2.10 -2.75 -0.41
C GLN A 224 1.11 -2.06 -1.37
N ASN A 225 -0.17 -2.43 -1.35
CA ASN A 225 -1.12 -1.94 -2.36
C ASN A 225 -1.64 -0.53 -2.03
N ILE A 226 -0.79 0.47 -2.29
CA ILE A 226 -1.07 1.91 -2.12
C ILE A 226 -2.18 2.39 -3.06
N ASP A 227 -2.53 1.63 -4.11
CA ASP A 227 -3.56 2.02 -5.09
C ASP A 227 -4.97 2.14 -4.49
N THR A 228 -5.15 1.72 -3.24
CA THR A 228 -6.42 1.88 -2.49
C THR A 228 -6.49 3.17 -1.65
N GLU A 229 -5.37 3.90 -1.50
CA GLU A 229 -5.26 5.11 -0.67
C GLU A 229 -5.33 6.41 -1.49
N TRP A 230 -5.94 6.38 -2.68
CA TRP A 230 -6.06 7.56 -3.52
C TRP A 230 -6.88 8.65 -2.83
N GLU A 231 -6.43 9.89 -2.98
CA GLU A 231 -7.12 11.06 -2.45
C GLU A 231 -7.22 12.18 -3.48
N LEU A 232 -8.21 13.06 -3.30
CA LEU A 232 -8.26 14.29 -4.07
C LEU A 232 -7.18 15.25 -3.56
N ALA A 233 -6.49 15.93 -4.46
CA ALA A 233 -5.49 16.94 -4.09
C ALA A 233 -6.10 18.06 -3.22
N ASP A 234 -5.36 18.51 -2.21
CA ASP A 234 -5.86 19.49 -1.21
C ASP A 234 -6.36 20.80 -1.80
N TYR A 235 -5.78 21.26 -2.91
CA TYR A 235 -6.27 22.48 -3.58
C TYR A 235 -7.65 22.27 -4.21
N ALA A 236 -7.92 21.08 -4.75
CA ALA A 236 -9.21 20.75 -5.37
C ALA A 236 -10.27 20.48 -4.29
N PHE A 237 -9.89 19.86 -3.17
CA PHE A 237 -10.76 19.77 -1.99
C PHE A 237 -11.16 21.16 -1.49
N ARG A 238 -10.18 22.07 -1.31
CA ARG A 238 -10.44 23.46 -0.88
C ARG A 238 -11.42 24.18 -1.82
N GLN A 239 -11.21 24.08 -3.13
CA GLN A 239 -12.10 24.67 -4.11
C GLN A 239 -13.55 24.12 -4.01
N ALA A 240 -13.69 22.81 -3.78
CA ALA A 240 -15.00 22.18 -3.64
C ALA A 240 -15.72 22.67 -2.36
N VAL A 241 -15.03 22.72 -1.21
CA VAL A 241 -15.67 23.14 0.05
C VAL A 241 -15.96 24.64 0.10
N GLU A 242 -15.16 25.48 -0.56
CA GLU A 242 -15.46 26.90 -0.73
C GLU A 242 -16.73 27.13 -1.55
N THR A 243 -17.07 26.22 -2.47
CA THR A 243 -18.24 26.32 -3.34
C THR A 243 -19.49 25.69 -2.71
N PHE A 244 -19.35 24.52 -2.10
CA PHE A 244 -20.47 23.67 -1.69
C PHE A 244 -20.65 23.58 -0.17
N GLY A 245 -19.76 24.21 0.61
CA GLY A 245 -19.76 24.18 2.08
C GLY A 245 -18.72 23.22 2.66
N TYR A 246 -18.46 23.37 3.96
CA TYR A 246 -17.47 22.56 4.68
C TYR A 246 -18.11 21.27 5.22
N PRO A 247 -17.69 20.09 4.74
CA PRO A 247 -18.25 18.82 5.19
C PRO A 247 -17.82 18.50 6.63
N GLU A 248 -18.70 17.86 7.39
CA GLU A 248 -18.47 17.44 8.78
C GLU A 248 -17.79 16.08 8.89
N ILE A 249 -17.92 15.26 7.83
CA ILE A 249 -17.47 13.87 7.82
C ILE A 249 -17.01 13.43 6.43
N ASP A 250 -15.93 12.65 6.40
CA ASP A 250 -15.40 12.02 5.18
C ASP A 250 -15.86 10.55 5.08
N LEU A 251 -16.47 10.18 3.97
CA LEU A 251 -16.89 8.81 3.70
C LEU A 251 -15.87 8.12 2.80
N PHE A 252 -15.57 6.86 3.13
CA PHE A 252 -14.64 5.99 2.38
C PHE A 252 -13.17 6.40 2.50
N ALA A 253 -12.80 7.01 3.64
CA ALA A 253 -11.46 7.45 3.92
C ALA A 253 -10.76 6.59 4.98
N THR A 254 -9.44 6.67 5.01
CA THR A 254 -8.55 6.17 6.03
C THR A 254 -7.92 7.35 6.76
N ARG A 255 -7.22 7.07 7.88
CA ARG A 255 -6.42 8.09 8.57
C ARG A 255 -5.42 8.81 7.66
N CYS A 256 -4.98 8.16 6.59
CA CYS A 256 -3.93 8.68 5.70
C CYS A 256 -4.47 9.63 4.63
N ASN A 257 -5.75 9.52 4.26
CA ASN A 257 -6.33 10.30 3.15
C ASN A 257 -7.59 11.10 3.50
N THR A 258 -8.05 11.03 4.76
CA THR A 258 -9.22 11.78 5.20
C THR A 258 -9.03 13.28 5.02
N LYS A 259 -10.06 13.94 4.47
CA LYS A 259 -10.15 15.39 4.33
C LYS A 259 -10.94 16.06 5.46
N CYS A 260 -11.58 15.26 6.32
CA CYS A 260 -12.32 15.73 7.49
C CYS A 260 -11.73 15.15 8.78
N GLU A 261 -12.00 15.80 9.92
CA GLU A 261 -11.61 15.29 11.24
C GLU A 261 -12.32 13.97 11.58
N LYS A 262 -13.60 13.86 11.19
CA LYS A 262 -14.40 12.63 11.34
C LYS A 262 -14.44 11.91 10.01
N TYR A 263 -14.32 10.58 10.02
CA TYR A 263 -14.45 9.79 8.80
C TYR A 263 -14.97 8.37 9.02
N PHE A 264 -15.49 7.75 7.96
CA PHE A 264 -15.85 6.33 7.92
C PHE A 264 -14.90 5.57 7.00
N SER A 265 -14.31 4.50 7.53
CA SER A 265 -13.38 3.64 6.81
C SER A 265 -14.05 2.39 6.24
N TRP A 266 -13.42 1.77 5.25
CA TRP A 266 -13.88 0.49 4.70
C TRP A 266 -13.65 -0.66 5.68
N ASP A 267 -12.43 -0.76 6.22
CA ASP A 267 -12.02 -1.76 7.21
C ASP A 267 -11.78 -1.09 8.57
N ASN A 268 -11.46 -1.89 9.60
CA ASN A 268 -11.10 -1.38 10.92
C ASN A 268 -9.89 -0.43 10.83
N ASP A 269 -10.12 0.85 11.15
CA ASP A 269 -9.12 1.90 11.22
C ASP A 269 -9.17 2.54 12.63
N PRO A 270 -8.02 2.84 13.24
CA PRO A 270 -7.92 3.23 14.65
C PRO A 270 -8.64 4.54 14.98
N GLU A 271 -8.82 5.43 14.01
CA GLU A 271 -9.37 6.77 14.24
C GLU A 271 -10.69 7.00 13.49
N ALA A 272 -11.10 6.04 12.65
CA ALA A 272 -12.39 6.09 11.98
C ALA A 272 -13.54 6.13 13.00
N LEU A 273 -14.55 6.96 12.74
CA LEU A 273 -15.77 7.04 13.54
C LEU A 273 -16.62 5.77 13.39
N ALA A 274 -16.63 5.16 12.21
CA ALA A 274 -17.27 3.88 11.95
C ALA A 274 -16.61 3.12 10.79
N VAL A 275 -16.88 1.82 10.73
CA VAL A 275 -16.48 0.91 9.64
C VAL A 275 -17.69 0.67 8.74
N ASP A 276 -17.44 0.57 7.44
CA ASP A 276 -18.41 0.49 6.35
C ASP A 276 -19.46 1.60 6.40
N ALA A 277 -19.22 2.65 5.62
CA ALA A 277 -20.13 3.79 5.50
C ALA A 277 -21.57 3.38 5.15
N PHE A 278 -21.79 2.27 4.44
CA PHE A 278 -23.14 1.82 4.06
C PHE A 278 -23.95 1.23 5.22
N THR A 279 -23.34 0.97 6.37
CA THR A 279 -24.04 0.51 7.58
C THR A 279 -24.64 1.66 8.40
N LYS A 280 -24.33 2.91 8.04
CA LYS A 280 -24.79 4.10 8.77
C LYS A 280 -25.92 4.81 8.04
N ASP A 281 -26.73 5.51 8.80
CA ASP A 281 -27.76 6.42 8.28
C ASP A 281 -27.09 7.72 7.82
N TRP A 282 -27.26 8.08 6.55
CA TRP A 282 -26.63 9.28 5.99
C TRP A 282 -27.52 10.53 6.14
N HIS A 283 -28.76 10.38 6.62
CA HIS A 283 -29.65 11.51 6.86
C HIS A 283 -29.14 12.39 8.01
N SER A 284 -28.66 11.77 9.08
CA SER A 284 -28.34 12.44 10.34
C SER A 284 -26.88 12.92 10.48
N ILE A 285 -26.03 12.67 9.48
CA ILE A 285 -24.58 12.95 9.56
C ILE A 285 -24.18 14.32 9.00
N GLY A 286 -25.14 15.13 8.57
CA GLY A 286 -24.91 16.46 8.00
C GLY A 286 -24.31 16.42 6.60
N LEU A 287 -23.63 17.50 6.20
CA LEU A 287 -22.95 17.58 4.91
C LEU A 287 -21.71 16.67 4.94
N PHE A 288 -21.69 15.62 4.12
CA PHE A 288 -20.55 14.71 4.03
C PHE A 288 -19.67 14.98 2.80
N TRP A 289 -18.40 14.60 2.87
CA TRP A 289 -17.50 14.44 1.73
C TRP A 289 -17.45 12.97 1.34
N ALA A 290 -17.46 12.65 0.04
CA ALA A 290 -17.30 11.28 -0.43
C ALA A 290 -16.41 11.22 -1.67
N PHE A 291 -15.29 10.50 -1.55
CA PHE A 291 -14.46 10.11 -2.68
C PHE A 291 -14.39 8.58 -2.79
N PRO A 292 -15.50 7.92 -3.19
CA PRO A 292 -15.58 6.47 -3.14
C PRO A 292 -14.77 5.80 -4.26
N PRO A 293 -14.33 4.55 -4.05
CA PRO A 293 -13.86 3.68 -5.13
C PRO A 293 -14.85 3.66 -6.31
N PHE A 294 -14.34 3.65 -7.54
CA PHE A 294 -15.17 3.80 -8.74
C PHE A 294 -16.30 2.77 -8.84
N ALA A 295 -16.06 1.53 -8.38
CA ALA A 295 -17.05 0.47 -8.37
C ALA A 295 -18.25 0.75 -7.43
N LEU A 296 -18.11 1.66 -6.47
CA LEU A 296 -19.12 1.98 -5.46
C LEU A 296 -19.95 3.22 -5.81
N ILE A 297 -19.60 4.00 -6.84
CA ILE A 297 -20.27 5.25 -7.21
C ILE A 297 -21.79 5.10 -7.31
N LEU A 298 -22.29 4.09 -8.04
CA LEU A 298 -23.74 3.88 -8.19
C LEU A 298 -24.42 3.51 -6.87
N ARG A 299 -23.73 2.77 -6.00
CA ARG A 299 -24.24 2.39 -4.68
C ARG A 299 -24.31 3.60 -3.75
N VAL A 300 -23.30 4.49 -3.81
CA VAL A 300 -23.29 5.77 -3.07
C VAL A 300 -24.44 6.66 -3.54
N LEU A 301 -24.59 6.87 -4.86
CA LEU A 301 -25.70 7.66 -5.41
C LEU A 301 -27.08 7.10 -4.98
N LYS A 302 -27.24 5.78 -5.05
CA LYS A 302 -28.47 5.11 -4.57
C LYS A 302 -28.70 5.38 -3.07
N ARG A 303 -27.64 5.31 -2.24
CA ARG A 303 -27.73 5.56 -0.80
C ARG A 303 -28.13 7.01 -0.51
N ILE A 304 -27.56 7.98 -1.22
CA ILE A 304 -27.92 9.40 -1.12
C ILE A 304 -29.42 9.63 -1.35
N VAL A 305 -29.97 8.99 -2.38
CA VAL A 305 -31.41 9.10 -2.71
C VAL A 305 -32.28 8.44 -1.64
N ILE A 306 -31.93 7.23 -1.20
CA ILE A 306 -32.72 6.48 -0.20
C ILE A 306 -32.75 7.23 1.14
N ASP A 307 -31.59 7.66 1.62
CA ASP A 307 -31.44 8.29 2.93
C ASP A 307 -31.78 9.79 2.89
N ARG A 308 -32.10 10.34 1.71
CA ARG A 308 -32.31 11.78 1.49
C ARG A 308 -31.16 12.61 2.08
N ALA A 309 -29.94 12.13 1.86
CA ALA A 309 -28.73 12.71 2.41
C ALA A 309 -28.21 13.85 1.54
N THR A 310 -27.41 14.75 2.14
CA THR A 310 -26.76 15.86 1.43
C THR A 310 -25.25 15.73 1.56
N GLY A 311 -24.51 15.80 0.46
CA GLY A 311 -23.06 15.66 0.49
C GLY A 311 -22.38 16.06 -0.81
N ILE A 312 -21.07 16.27 -0.72
CA ILE A 312 -20.17 16.56 -1.83
C ILE A 312 -19.53 15.25 -2.26
N MET A 313 -19.88 14.78 -3.45
CA MET A 313 -19.37 13.52 -3.99
C MET A 313 -18.48 13.78 -5.19
N ILE A 314 -17.25 13.29 -5.11
CA ILE A 314 -16.31 13.33 -6.23
C ILE A 314 -16.52 12.08 -7.08
N ILE A 315 -16.95 12.31 -8.32
CA ILE A 315 -17.05 11.26 -9.33
C ILE A 315 -15.99 11.47 -10.40
N HIS A 316 -15.37 10.37 -10.81
CA HIS A 316 -14.67 10.37 -12.08
C HIS A 316 -15.72 10.35 -13.19
N SER A 317 -16.14 11.54 -13.63
CA SER A 317 -16.87 11.65 -14.89
C SER A 317 -15.84 11.56 -16.02
N PRO A 318 -15.83 10.51 -16.87
CA PRO A 318 -15.35 10.72 -18.23
C PRO A 318 -16.15 11.91 -18.78
N PRO A 319 -15.54 12.83 -19.54
CA PRO A 319 -16.09 14.16 -19.79
C PRO A 319 -17.48 14.07 -20.43
N ALA A 320 -18.52 14.13 -19.60
CA ALA A 320 -19.92 14.09 -19.97
C ALA A 320 -20.36 15.51 -20.30
N SER A 321 -19.90 16.02 -21.45
CA SER A 321 -20.41 17.22 -22.13
C SER A 321 -19.56 17.66 -23.33
N ARG A 322 -18.40 17.03 -23.59
CA ARG A 322 -17.68 17.23 -24.86
C ARG A 322 -18.15 16.18 -25.84
N LYS A 323 -18.46 16.59 -27.08
CA LYS A 323 -18.80 15.74 -28.24
C LYS A 323 -18.18 14.35 -28.07
N THR A 324 -19.01 13.31 -28.05
CA THR A 324 -18.62 11.90 -27.85
C THR A 324 -17.22 11.65 -28.40
N VAL A 325 -16.24 11.48 -27.50
CA VAL A 325 -14.86 11.18 -27.91
C VAL A 325 -14.92 9.89 -28.72
N PRO A 326 -14.54 9.90 -30.01
CA PRO A 326 -14.65 8.70 -30.81
C PRO A 326 -13.67 7.64 -30.30
N ASP A 327 -14.03 6.37 -30.47
CA ASP A 327 -13.12 5.27 -30.17
C ASP A 327 -11.81 5.40 -30.97
N GLY A 328 -10.68 4.95 -30.40
CA GLY A 328 -9.36 5.05 -31.03
C GLY A 328 -9.31 4.41 -32.42
N ARG A 329 -10.05 3.31 -32.63
CA ARG A 329 -10.18 2.68 -33.95
C ARG A 329 -10.89 3.61 -34.94
N HIS A 330 -11.96 4.27 -34.51
CA HIS A 330 -12.69 5.23 -35.32
C HIS A 330 -11.81 6.43 -35.68
N ILE A 331 -11.05 6.97 -34.72
CA ILE A 331 -10.11 8.08 -34.97
C ILE A 331 -9.12 7.69 -36.07
N ILE A 332 -8.48 6.52 -35.96
CA ILE A 332 -7.52 6.05 -36.97
C ILE A 332 -8.19 5.84 -38.33
N ARG A 333 -9.36 5.19 -38.36
CA ARG A 333 -10.08 4.91 -39.61
C ARG A 333 -10.52 6.19 -40.33
N GLU A 334 -10.97 7.18 -39.57
CA GLU A 334 -11.35 8.49 -40.10
C GLU A 334 -10.13 9.26 -40.63
N SER A 335 -8.95 9.09 -40.01
CA SER A 335 -7.72 9.70 -40.55
C SER A 335 -7.38 9.20 -41.96
N PHE A 336 -7.60 7.90 -42.23
CA PHE A 336 -7.41 7.33 -43.55
C PHE A 336 -8.45 7.85 -44.56
N ARG A 337 -9.72 7.95 -44.15
CA ARG A 337 -10.77 8.56 -45.00
C ARG A 337 -10.43 10.00 -45.37
N ARG A 338 -9.97 10.82 -44.41
CA ARG A 338 -9.58 12.22 -44.64
C ARG A 338 -8.37 12.38 -45.56
N ARG A 339 -7.55 11.33 -45.71
CA ARG A 339 -6.46 11.29 -46.71
C ARG A 339 -6.94 10.90 -48.11
N GLY A 340 -8.25 10.76 -48.33
CA GLY A 340 -8.83 10.40 -49.64
C GLY A 340 -8.77 8.91 -49.95
N LEU A 341 -8.52 8.04 -48.97
CA LEU A 341 -8.45 6.60 -49.19
C LEU A 341 -9.86 6.00 -49.39
N PRO A 342 -10.04 5.09 -50.36
CA PRO A 342 -11.35 4.53 -50.68
C PRO A 342 -11.85 3.62 -49.57
N GLY A 343 -13.17 3.65 -49.33
CA GLY A 343 -13.84 2.89 -48.25
C GLY A 343 -13.45 1.42 -48.16
N PRO A 344 -13.44 0.65 -49.27
CA PRO A 344 -13.04 -0.76 -49.26
C PRO A 344 -11.59 -1.01 -48.84
N ALA A 345 -10.69 -0.03 -49.03
CA ALA A 345 -9.28 -0.18 -48.63
C ALA A 345 -9.06 0.07 -47.14
N LEU A 346 -10.01 0.69 -46.43
CA LEU A 346 -9.84 1.07 -45.03
C LEU A 346 -9.57 -0.13 -44.12
N ASP A 347 -10.19 -1.30 -44.38
CA ASP A 347 -9.94 -2.52 -43.60
C ASP A 347 -8.52 -3.05 -43.79
N ILE A 348 -7.97 -2.89 -45.00
CA ILE A 348 -6.59 -3.29 -45.33
C ILE A 348 -5.59 -2.36 -44.63
N PHE A 349 -5.83 -1.04 -44.69
CA PHE A 349 -5.02 -0.06 -43.96
C PHE A 349 -5.09 -0.27 -42.45
N GLU A 350 -6.26 -0.61 -41.92
CA GLU A 350 -6.43 -0.90 -40.51
C GLU A 350 -5.64 -2.15 -40.08
N ALA A 351 -5.61 -3.19 -40.92
CA ALA A 351 -4.85 -4.41 -40.70
C ALA A 351 -3.33 -4.20 -40.67
N SER A 352 -2.82 -3.07 -41.20
CA SER A 352 -1.39 -2.72 -41.11
C SER A 352 -0.93 -2.37 -39.70
N ILE A 353 -1.87 -2.09 -38.78
CA ILE A 353 -1.58 -1.69 -37.41
C ILE A 353 -1.87 -2.86 -36.47
N ALA A 354 -0.83 -3.36 -35.81
CA ALA A 354 -0.97 -4.45 -34.84
C ALA A 354 -1.94 -4.07 -33.70
N GLU A 355 -2.71 -5.05 -33.21
CA GLU A 355 -3.71 -4.82 -32.15
C GLU A 355 -3.10 -4.22 -30.88
N SER A 356 -1.89 -4.67 -30.50
CA SER A 356 -1.14 -4.11 -29.37
C SER A 356 -0.80 -2.64 -29.57
N THR A 357 -0.48 -2.22 -30.80
CA THR A 357 -0.22 -0.82 -31.13
C THR A 357 -1.50 0.01 -31.09
N ARG A 358 -2.63 -0.53 -31.58
CA ARG A 358 -3.95 0.13 -31.44
C ARG A 358 -4.32 0.35 -29.97
N LYS A 359 -4.15 -0.68 -29.13
CA LYS A 359 -4.36 -0.59 -27.67
C LYS A 359 -3.45 0.45 -27.02
N GLN A 360 -2.17 0.47 -27.40
CA GLN A 360 -1.19 1.45 -26.92
C GLN A 360 -1.54 2.89 -27.32
N TYR A 361 -2.14 3.08 -28.50
CA TYR A 361 -2.50 4.41 -29.03
C TYR A 361 -3.87 4.90 -28.59
N ALA A 362 -4.76 4.01 -28.15
CA ALA A 362 -6.12 4.34 -27.76
C ALA A 362 -6.17 5.46 -26.70
N GLY A 363 -5.46 5.30 -25.58
CA GLY A 363 -5.38 6.33 -24.53
C GLY A 363 -4.81 7.67 -25.04
N PRO A 364 -3.60 7.69 -25.65
CA PRO A 364 -3.02 8.88 -26.25
C PRO A 364 -3.95 9.64 -27.19
N LEU A 365 -4.65 8.93 -28.09
CA LEU A 365 -5.52 9.55 -29.07
C LEU A 365 -6.82 10.04 -28.45
N THR A 366 -7.51 9.20 -27.67
CA THR A 366 -8.86 9.50 -27.18
C THR A 366 -8.83 10.40 -25.94
N GLN A 367 -8.09 10.03 -24.90
CA GLN A 367 -8.18 10.69 -23.61
C GLN A 367 -7.33 11.95 -23.52
N TRP A 368 -6.22 12.01 -24.28
CA TRP A 368 -5.25 13.09 -24.13
C TRP A 368 -5.28 14.03 -25.34
N TRP A 369 -4.98 13.52 -26.53
CA TRP A 369 -4.87 14.35 -27.72
C TRP A 369 -6.22 14.92 -28.16
N TRP A 370 -7.24 14.06 -28.30
CA TRP A 370 -8.57 14.50 -28.73
C TRP A 370 -9.17 15.54 -27.78
N VAL A 371 -9.08 15.30 -26.47
CA VAL A 371 -9.55 16.23 -25.45
C VAL A 371 -8.79 17.56 -25.54
N PHE A 372 -7.47 17.53 -25.65
CA PHE A 372 -6.67 18.75 -25.83
C PHE A 372 -7.06 19.53 -27.08
N CYS A 373 -7.28 18.84 -28.21
CA CYS A 373 -7.69 19.48 -29.45
C CYS A 373 -9.07 20.13 -29.35
N VAL A 374 -10.05 19.43 -28.78
CA VAL A 374 -11.40 19.98 -28.56
C VAL A 374 -11.35 21.24 -27.68
N ASP A 375 -10.51 21.23 -26.65
CA ASP A 375 -10.40 22.33 -25.68
C ASP A 375 -9.73 23.57 -26.26
N GLN A 376 -8.85 23.38 -27.22
CA GLN A 376 -8.11 24.45 -27.87
C GLN A 376 -8.70 24.85 -29.23
N GLY A 377 -9.80 24.20 -29.66
CA GLY A 377 -10.40 24.43 -30.97
C GLY A 377 -9.53 23.99 -32.15
N ILE A 378 -8.68 22.97 -31.95
CA ILE A 378 -7.73 22.45 -32.94
C ILE A 378 -8.35 21.25 -33.67
N ASP A 379 -8.12 21.10 -34.98
CA ASP A 379 -8.44 19.86 -35.69
C ASP A 379 -7.43 18.76 -35.32
N PRO A 380 -7.84 17.65 -34.68
CA PRO A 380 -6.94 16.58 -34.25
C PRO A 380 -6.18 15.88 -35.41
N TYR A 381 -6.66 16.02 -36.65
CA TYR A 381 -6.10 15.40 -37.85
C TYR A 381 -5.15 16.32 -38.62
N GLN A 382 -5.18 17.63 -38.34
CA GLN A 382 -4.34 18.63 -38.99
C GLN A 382 -3.75 19.63 -37.98
N PRO A 383 -3.03 19.16 -36.94
CA PRO A 383 -2.43 20.08 -35.99
C PRO A 383 -1.22 20.80 -36.59
N ARG A 384 -1.01 22.03 -36.13
CA ARG A 384 0.24 22.77 -36.35
C ARG A 384 1.33 22.22 -35.45
N GLU A 385 2.59 22.38 -35.87
CA GLU A 385 3.75 21.91 -35.11
C GLU A 385 3.78 22.48 -33.67
N GLU A 386 3.52 23.78 -33.53
CA GLU A 386 3.52 24.49 -32.25
C GLU A 386 2.49 23.91 -31.28
N GLU A 387 1.34 23.46 -31.79
CA GLU A 387 0.26 22.86 -31.00
C GLU A 387 0.65 21.48 -30.47
N VAL A 388 1.33 20.69 -31.30
CA VAL A 388 1.87 19.39 -30.90
C VAL A 388 2.94 19.56 -29.84
N ILE A 389 3.85 20.53 -30.01
CA ILE A 389 4.89 20.83 -29.01
C ILE A 389 4.25 21.30 -27.71
N LYS A 390 3.29 22.24 -27.75
CA LYS A 390 2.55 22.72 -26.57
C LYS A 390 1.92 21.57 -25.79
N PHE A 391 1.28 20.64 -26.50
CA PHE A 391 0.68 19.45 -25.88
C PHE A 391 1.72 18.51 -25.25
N LEU A 392 2.81 18.21 -25.97
CA LEU A 392 3.87 17.35 -25.46
C LEU A 392 4.59 17.98 -24.26
N THR A 393 4.77 19.31 -24.23
CA THR A 393 5.29 20.05 -23.07
C THR A 393 4.40 19.86 -21.86
N LYS A 394 3.08 20.06 -22.01
CA LYS A 394 2.12 19.82 -20.92
C LYS A 394 2.24 18.39 -20.38
N LYS A 395 2.33 17.38 -21.24
CA LYS A 395 2.48 15.99 -20.80
C LYS A 395 3.83 15.72 -20.13
N PHE A 396 4.89 16.41 -20.53
CA PHE A 396 6.19 16.31 -19.88
C PHE A 396 6.16 16.91 -18.46
N GLU A 397 5.50 18.06 -18.30
CA GLU A 397 5.24 18.73 -17.01
C GLU A 397 4.35 17.88 -16.10
N ASP A 398 3.35 17.19 -16.66
CA ASP A 398 2.52 16.18 -15.97
C ASP A 398 3.32 14.93 -15.53
N GLY A 399 4.63 14.85 -15.81
CA GLY A 399 5.50 13.76 -15.38
C GLY A 399 5.68 12.62 -16.39
N ALA A 400 5.18 12.73 -17.63
CA ALA A 400 5.31 11.65 -18.62
C ALA A 400 6.79 11.34 -18.97
N ALA A 401 7.15 10.06 -18.94
CA ALA A 401 8.48 9.60 -19.33
C ALA A 401 8.71 9.68 -20.86
N TYR A 402 9.97 9.66 -21.30
CA TYR A 402 10.35 9.72 -22.72
C TYR A 402 9.62 8.69 -23.58
N GLY A 403 9.52 7.43 -23.11
CA GLY A 403 8.83 6.36 -23.83
C GLY A 403 7.35 6.65 -24.05
N SER A 404 6.67 7.16 -23.02
CA SER A 404 5.25 7.55 -23.09
C SER A 404 5.05 8.71 -24.05
N LEU A 405 5.87 9.75 -23.96
CA LEU A 405 5.84 10.89 -24.89
C LEU A 405 6.09 10.44 -26.33
N ASN A 406 7.04 9.54 -26.56
CA ASN A 406 7.33 9.05 -27.91
C ASN A 406 6.17 8.21 -28.47
N SER A 407 5.46 7.45 -27.62
CA SER A 407 4.23 6.75 -28.02
C SER A 407 3.14 7.74 -28.40
N ILE A 408 2.96 8.81 -27.63
CA ILE A 408 1.99 9.87 -27.91
C ILE A 408 2.31 10.51 -29.27
N ARG A 409 3.57 10.93 -29.47
CA ARG A 409 4.06 11.50 -30.74
C ARG A 409 3.76 10.58 -31.92
N SER A 410 4.05 9.29 -31.77
CA SER A 410 3.84 8.29 -32.84
C SER A 410 2.35 8.11 -33.15
N ALA A 411 1.48 8.11 -32.13
CA ALA A 411 0.03 8.04 -32.30
C ALA A 411 -0.52 9.27 -33.04
N ILE A 412 -0.10 10.48 -32.65
CA ILE A 412 -0.49 11.72 -33.33
C ILE A 412 0.01 11.71 -34.78
N SER A 413 1.26 11.31 -35.00
CA SER A 413 1.83 11.21 -36.35
C SER A 413 1.11 10.19 -37.24
N LEU A 414 0.54 9.13 -36.66
CA LEU A 414 -0.23 8.13 -37.41
C LEU A 414 -1.51 8.74 -38.00
N ILE A 415 -2.20 9.60 -37.25
CA ILE A 415 -3.50 10.16 -37.65
C ILE A 415 -3.39 11.52 -38.35
N SER A 416 -2.26 12.20 -38.22
CA SER A 416 -2.09 13.54 -38.77
C SER A 416 -1.77 13.49 -40.27
N GLY A 417 -2.27 14.46 -41.04
CA GLY A 417 -1.91 14.61 -42.45
C GLY A 417 -0.47 15.06 -42.69
N SER A 418 0.17 15.63 -41.65
CA SER A 418 1.54 16.17 -41.68
C SER A 418 2.58 15.14 -41.17
N SER A 419 3.82 15.25 -41.66
CA SER A 419 4.94 14.38 -41.26
C SER A 419 5.53 14.77 -39.89
N ILE A 420 4.69 14.84 -38.86
CA ILE A 420 5.06 15.17 -37.46
C ILE A 420 6.25 14.32 -36.99
N GLY A 421 6.26 13.04 -37.36
CA GLY A 421 7.34 12.12 -37.00
C GLY A 421 8.72 12.49 -37.55
N GLN A 422 8.78 13.29 -38.62
CA GLN A 422 9.99 13.71 -39.33
C GLN A 422 10.34 15.19 -39.06
N ASN A 423 9.57 15.88 -38.22
CA ASN A 423 9.76 17.29 -37.94
C ASN A 423 11.04 17.54 -37.09
N ARG A 424 11.86 18.52 -37.50
CA ARG A 424 13.16 18.83 -36.87
C ARG A 424 13.00 19.37 -35.44
N ASN A 425 12.03 20.24 -35.19
CA ASN A 425 11.81 20.84 -33.88
C ASN A 425 11.25 19.81 -32.89
N ILE A 426 10.34 18.94 -33.34
CA ILE A 426 9.88 17.80 -32.53
C ILE A 426 11.06 16.87 -32.20
N SER A 427 11.94 16.61 -33.16
CA SER A 427 13.15 15.83 -32.91
C SER A 427 14.09 16.51 -31.88
N ARG A 428 14.26 17.83 -31.94
CA ARG A 428 15.02 18.59 -30.93
C ARG A 428 14.33 18.59 -29.57
N PHE A 429 13.00 18.68 -29.53
CA PHE A 429 12.21 18.59 -28.30
C PHE A 429 12.48 17.26 -27.58
N PHE A 430 12.44 16.13 -28.29
CA PHE A 430 12.74 14.82 -27.68
C PHE A 430 14.19 14.70 -27.21
N LYS A 431 15.16 15.29 -27.91
CA LYS A 431 16.54 15.40 -27.39
C LYS A 431 16.58 16.18 -26.07
N GLY A 432 15.84 17.28 -25.98
CA GLY A 432 15.68 18.05 -24.74
C GLY A 432 15.04 17.24 -23.61
N VAL A 433 13.95 16.53 -23.89
CA VAL A 433 13.29 15.63 -22.93
C VAL A 433 14.26 14.60 -22.37
N PHE A 434 15.07 13.97 -23.24
CA PHE A 434 16.08 13.00 -22.80
C PHE A 434 17.16 13.64 -21.91
N MET A 435 17.64 14.83 -22.24
CA MET A 435 18.65 15.53 -21.43
C MET A 435 18.10 15.98 -20.06
N LEU A 436 16.86 16.44 -20.01
CA LEU A 436 16.21 16.88 -18.78
C LEU A 436 15.75 15.72 -17.90
N ARG A 437 15.33 14.61 -18.51
CA ARG A 437 14.83 13.41 -17.82
C ARG A 437 15.37 12.15 -18.51
N PRO A 438 16.64 11.79 -18.27
CA PRO A 438 17.26 10.64 -18.91
C PRO A 438 16.57 9.35 -18.47
N THR A 439 16.22 8.50 -19.43
CA THR A 439 15.69 7.17 -19.16
C THR A 439 16.84 6.26 -18.76
N LYS A 440 16.84 5.79 -17.50
CA LYS A 440 17.78 4.76 -17.05
C LYS A 440 17.34 3.39 -17.58
N PRO A 441 18.27 2.51 -17.97
CA PRO A 441 17.93 1.12 -18.27
C PRO A 441 17.33 0.46 -17.01
N LYS A 442 16.49 -0.57 -17.21
CA LYS A 442 15.92 -1.34 -16.09
C LYS A 442 17.01 -2.01 -15.24
N TYR A 443 18.16 -2.33 -15.87
CA TYR A 443 19.32 -2.94 -15.23
C TYR A 443 20.58 -2.21 -15.67
N ASP A 444 21.46 -1.86 -14.72
CA ASP A 444 22.72 -1.16 -14.99
C ASP A 444 23.81 -2.09 -15.55
N ARG A 445 23.61 -3.40 -15.42
CA ARG A 445 24.50 -4.47 -15.92
C ARG A 445 23.67 -5.71 -16.27
N ILE A 446 24.22 -6.54 -17.15
CA ILE A 446 23.68 -7.89 -17.39
C ILE A 446 23.83 -8.66 -16.07
N TRP A 447 22.74 -9.31 -15.64
CA TRP A 447 22.73 -10.12 -14.42
C TRP A 447 23.43 -11.47 -14.69
N ASP A 448 24.00 -12.08 -13.65
CA ASP A 448 24.70 -13.36 -13.77
C ASP A 448 23.70 -14.51 -13.95
N VAL A 449 23.66 -15.07 -15.16
CA VAL A 449 22.75 -16.17 -15.52
C VAL A 449 23.03 -17.44 -14.73
N SER A 450 24.27 -17.60 -14.23
CA SER A 450 24.69 -18.77 -13.45
C SER A 450 23.85 -18.93 -12.18
N VAL A 451 23.41 -17.82 -11.57
CA VAL A 451 22.54 -17.84 -10.39
C VAL A 451 21.18 -18.45 -10.70
N ALA A 452 20.62 -18.13 -11.87
CA ALA A 452 19.35 -18.72 -12.33
C ALA A 452 19.52 -20.22 -12.63
N PHE A 453 20.62 -20.62 -13.26
CA PHE A 453 20.89 -22.03 -13.53
C PHE A 453 21.06 -22.83 -12.23
N GLN A 454 21.86 -22.34 -11.27
CA GLN A 454 22.00 -22.98 -9.96
C GLN A 454 20.65 -23.18 -9.27
N LYS A 455 19.77 -22.17 -9.32
CA LYS A 455 18.44 -22.29 -8.72
C LYS A 455 17.56 -23.31 -9.44
N ILE A 456 17.60 -23.35 -10.77
CA ILE A 456 16.86 -24.34 -11.56
C ILE A 456 17.38 -25.76 -11.27
N GLU A 457 18.68 -25.94 -11.06
CA GLU A 457 19.25 -27.26 -10.77
C GLU A 457 18.78 -27.85 -9.43
N GLU A 458 18.39 -27.00 -8.47
CA GLU A 458 17.75 -27.43 -7.20
C GLU A 458 16.33 -27.98 -7.41
N TRP A 459 15.66 -27.59 -8.50
CA TRP A 459 14.30 -28.02 -8.82
C TRP A 459 14.30 -29.35 -9.58
N PHE A 460 14.93 -30.36 -8.99
CA PHE A 460 15.02 -31.73 -9.52
C PHE A 460 14.80 -32.71 -8.35
N PRO A 461 14.07 -33.82 -8.54
CA PRO A 461 13.56 -34.36 -9.80
C PRO A 461 12.24 -33.73 -10.28
N LEU A 462 12.00 -33.75 -11.60
CA LEU A 462 10.89 -33.02 -12.25
C LEU A 462 9.49 -33.51 -11.82
N ASN A 463 9.37 -34.80 -11.50
CA ASN A 463 8.12 -35.45 -11.09
C ASN A 463 7.62 -35.01 -9.70
N GLU A 464 8.49 -34.40 -8.89
CA GLU A 464 8.15 -33.91 -7.54
C GLU A 464 7.76 -32.43 -7.52
N LEU A 465 7.89 -31.73 -8.65
CA LEU A 465 7.61 -30.30 -8.72
C LEU A 465 6.11 -30.01 -8.79
N ALA A 466 5.70 -28.97 -8.05
CA ALA A 466 4.42 -28.34 -8.22
C ALA A 466 4.32 -27.68 -9.60
N LEU A 467 3.10 -27.58 -10.14
CA LEU A 467 2.84 -27.14 -11.51
C LEU A 467 3.31 -25.70 -11.79
N ASP A 468 3.24 -24.82 -10.81
CA ASP A 468 3.74 -23.45 -10.88
C ASP A 468 5.27 -23.42 -10.99
N CYS A 469 5.99 -24.12 -10.11
CA CYS A 469 7.44 -24.26 -10.18
C CYS A 469 7.90 -24.89 -11.50
N LEU A 470 7.20 -25.94 -11.97
CA LEU A 470 7.52 -26.59 -13.25
C LEU A 470 7.27 -25.66 -14.45
N GLY A 471 6.20 -24.86 -14.40
CA GLY A 471 5.88 -23.85 -15.41
C GLY A 471 6.93 -22.74 -15.47
N GLU A 472 7.30 -22.16 -14.31
CA GLU A 472 8.34 -21.13 -14.20
C GLU A 472 9.70 -21.64 -14.71
N ARG A 473 10.06 -22.86 -14.31
CA ARG A 473 11.26 -23.56 -14.78
C ARG A 473 11.29 -23.66 -16.30
N LEU A 474 10.20 -24.13 -16.90
CA LEU A 474 10.10 -24.30 -18.35
C LEU A 474 10.19 -22.96 -19.10
N VAL A 475 9.49 -21.92 -18.61
CA VAL A 475 9.56 -20.57 -19.19
C VAL A 475 10.99 -20.04 -19.16
N LEU A 476 11.68 -20.15 -18.02
CA LEU A 476 13.02 -19.61 -17.85
C LEU A 476 14.04 -20.35 -18.74
N LEU A 477 13.98 -21.68 -18.79
CA LEU A 477 14.85 -22.48 -19.65
C LEU A 477 14.59 -22.21 -21.14
N LEU A 478 13.33 -22.09 -21.57
CA LEU A 478 13.00 -21.71 -22.94
C LEU A 478 13.46 -20.30 -23.30
N ALA A 479 13.29 -19.33 -22.40
CA ALA A 479 13.71 -17.95 -22.63
C ALA A 479 15.24 -17.85 -22.76
N LEU A 480 15.99 -18.54 -21.89
CA LEU A 480 17.45 -18.55 -21.91
C LEU A 480 18.02 -19.37 -23.07
N GLY A 481 17.45 -20.56 -23.33
CA GLY A 481 17.96 -21.47 -24.36
C GLY A 481 17.60 -21.09 -25.79
N THR A 482 16.48 -20.39 -25.99
CA THR A 482 16.03 -19.99 -27.34
C THR A 482 16.23 -18.50 -27.64
N ALA A 483 16.48 -17.68 -26.61
CA ALA A 483 16.58 -16.22 -26.70
C ALA A 483 15.36 -15.53 -27.34
N HIS A 484 14.19 -16.18 -27.35
CA HIS A 484 12.97 -15.62 -27.89
C HIS A 484 12.19 -14.77 -26.87
N ARG A 485 11.33 -13.89 -27.38
CA ARG A 485 10.49 -13.02 -26.56
C ARG A 485 9.35 -13.83 -25.93
N ALA A 486 8.84 -13.36 -24.80
CA ALA A 486 7.63 -13.92 -24.17
C ALA A 486 6.43 -14.04 -25.13
N GLN A 487 6.30 -13.15 -26.12
CA GLN A 487 5.28 -13.27 -27.17
C GLN A 487 5.43 -14.57 -27.98
N THR A 488 6.66 -14.93 -28.36
CA THR A 488 6.93 -16.16 -29.12
C THR A 488 6.63 -17.38 -28.26
N LEU A 489 7.05 -17.37 -26.98
CA LEU A 489 6.79 -18.46 -26.05
C LEU A 489 5.28 -18.66 -25.79
N ALA A 490 4.52 -17.57 -25.72
CA ALA A 490 3.06 -17.62 -25.55
C ALA A 490 2.32 -18.22 -26.76
N LEU A 491 2.94 -18.24 -27.94
CA LEU A 491 2.35 -18.75 -29.19
C LEU A 491 2.72 -20.21 -29.45
N ILE A 492 3.48 -20.85 -28.57
CA ILE A 492 3.80 -22.27 -28.68
C ILE A 492 2.50 -23.07 -28.53
N LYS A 493 2.20 -23.90 -29.55
CA LYS A 493 1.04 -24.79 -29.61
C LYS A 493 1.47 -26.24 -29.60
N LEU A 494 0.75 -27.09 -28.88
CA LEU A 494 1.02 -28.52 -28.82
C LEU A 494 0.87 -29.17 -30.20
N SER A 495 -0.13 -28.75 -30.98
CA SER A 495 -0.35 -29.23 -32.35
C SER A 495 0.84 -29.01 -33.31
N ASN A 496 1.69 -28.03 -33.01
CA ASN A 496 2.83 -27.64 -33.84
C ASN A 496 4.17 -28.23 -33.34
N MET A 497 4.12 -29.09 -32.32
CA MET A 497 5.31 -29.76 -31.80
C MET A 497 5.49 -31.11 -32.50
N LYS A 498 6.67 -31.32 -33.05
CA LYS A 498 7.12 -32.63 -33.53
C LYS A 498 8.10 -33.18 -32.51
N HIS A 499 7.76 -34.32 -31.93
CA HIS A 499 8.61 -35.04 -30.98
C HIS A 499 9.34 -36.17 -31.70
N ASN A 500 10.64 -36.32 -31.43
CA ASN A 500 11.46 -37.40 -31.95
C ASN A 500 12.46 -37.86 -30.88
N VAL A 501 13.33 -38.81 -31.23
CA VAL A 501 14.33 -39.37 -30.31
C VAL A 501 15.40 -38.35 -29.89
N GLU A 502 15.60 -37.29 -30.66
CA GLU A 502 16.60 -36.25 -30.40
C GLU A 502 16.04 -35.09 -29.56
N GLY A 503 14.71 -34.91 -29.52
CA GLY A 503 14.02 -33.89 -28.74
C GLY A 503 12.75 -33.37 -29.42
N TYR A 504 12.59 -32.05 -29.42
CA TYR A 504 11.42 -31.37 -30.00
C TYR A 504 11.79 -30.37 -31.09
N GLU A 505 11.00 -30.35 -32.16
CA GLU A 505 10.92 -29.26 -33.12
C GLU A 505 9.56 -28.56 -32.96
N VAL A 506 9.58 -27.25 -32.72
CA VAL A 506 8.36 -26.47 -32.44
C VAL A 506 8.21 -25.36 -33.47
N GLU A 507 7.18 -25.45 -34.31
CA GLU A 507 6.89 -24.44 -35.32
C GLU A 507 6.00 -23.32 -34.78
N ILE A 508 6.48 -22.07 -34.87
CA ILE A 508 5.70 -20.88 -34.50
C ILE A 508 4.98 -20.35 -35.75
N SER A 509 3.84 -20.94 -36.10
CA SER A 509 3.12 -20.59 -37.34
C SER A 509 2.43 -19.21 -37.28
N ASP A 510 2.15 -18.71 -36.09
CA ASP A 510 1.53 -17.40 -35.87
C ASP A 510 2.48 -16.23 -36.21
N ARG A 511 1.90 -15.10 -36.66
CA ARG A 511 2.68 -13.89 -36.96
C ARG A 511 3.20 -13.24 -35.67
N ILE A 512 4.50 -12.99 -35.63
CA ILE A 512 5.19 -12.28 -34.56
C ILE A 512 5.73 -10.93 -35.05
N LYS A 513 6.22 -10.09 -34.13
CA LYS A 513 6.73 -8.74 -34.44
C LYS A 513 7.86 -8.72 -35.48
N THR A 514 8.60 -9.82 -35.65
CA THR A 514 9.69 -9.94 -36.63
C THR A 514 9.26 -10.64 -37.93
N SER A 515 8.00 -11.09 -38.04
CA SER A 515 7.49 -11.68 -39.27
C SER A 515 7.43 -10.62 -40.38
N ARG A 516 7.83 -11.01 -41.59
CA ARG A 516 7.79 -10.16 -42.79
C ARG A 516 7.34 -11.00 -43.99
N PRO A 517 6.73 -10.39 -45.02
CA PRO A 517 6.31 -11.11 -46.22
C PRO A 517 7.46 -11.94 -46.82
N GLY A 518 7.19 -13.21 -47.12
CA GLY A 518 8.17 -14.14 -47.72
C GLY A 518 9.26 -14.66 -46.79
N ALA A 519 9.29 -14.29 -45.50
CA ALA A 519 10.24 -14.84 -44.54
C ALA A 519 9.68 -16.07 -43.82
N TYR A 520 10.57 -17.03 -43.53
CA TYR A 520 10.27 -18.15 -42.65
C TYR A 520 9.91 -17.67 -41.24
N GLN A 521 8.96 -18.36 -40.62
CA GLN A 521 8.67 -18.20 -39.20
C GLN A 521 9.70 -18.97 -38.34
N PRO A 522 9.83 -18.64 -37.05
CA PRO A 522 10.75 -19.35 -36.18
C PRO A 522 10.41 -20.84 -36.03
N LEU A 523 11.46 -21.66 -36.06
CA LEU A 523 11.46 -23.07 -35.68
C LEU A 523 12.34 -23.21 -34.43
N LEU A 524 11.78 -23.66 -33.32
CA LEU A 524 12.55 -23.93 -32.10
C LEU A 524 13.02 -25.37 -32.13
N ILE A 525 14.33 -25.58 -32.02
CA ILE A 525 14.93 -26.91 -31.91
C ILE A 525 15.36 -27.07 -30.46
N LEU A 526 14.75 -28.02 -29.77
CA LEU A 526 14.90 -28.26 -28.33
C LEU A 526 15.41 -29.70 -28.12
N PRO A 527 16.72 -29.94 -28.26
CA PRO A 527 17.27 -31.28 -28.11
C PRO A 527 17.26 -31.75 -26.64
N TYR A 528 17.29 -33.05 -26.43
CA TYR A 528 17.58 -33.62 -25.12
C TYR A 528 19.00 -33.29 -24.69
N PHE A 529 19.15 -32.60 -23.57
CA PHE A 529 20.44 -32.20 -23.03
C PHE A 529 20.99 -33.27 -22.08
N SER A 530 21.78 -34.18 -22.62
CA SER A 530 22.30 -35.35 -21.91
C SER A 530 23.40 -35.02 -20.90
N GLU A 531 24.18 -33.97 -21.16
CA GLU A 531 25.35 -33.57 -20.37
C GLU A 531 24.93 -32.99 -19.02
N ASN A 532 23.78 -32.32 -18.96
CA ASN A 532 23.16 -31.89 -17.72
C ASN A 532 21.62 -32.01 -17.79
N PRO A 533 21.07 -33.17 -17.40
CA PRO A 533 19.62 -33.40 -17.39
C PRO A 533 18.86 -32.41 -16.52
N LYS A 534 19.51 -31.81 -15.51
CA LYS A 534 18.90 -30.81 -14.63
C LYS A 534 18.67 -29.46 -15.30
N LEU A 535 19.18 -29.23 -16.52
CA LEU A 535 18.93 -28.03 -17.32
C LEU A 535 18.24 -28.34 -18.66
N CYS A 536 17.81 -29.59 -18.87
CA CYS A 536 17.22 -30.02 -20.11
C CYS A 536 15.83 -29.40 -20.34
N ILE A 537 15.70 -28.61 -21.41
CA ILE A 537 14.41 -28.02 -21.84
C ILE A 537 13.44 -29.13 -22.26
N ALA A 538 13.87 -30.06 -23.11
CA ALA A 538 13.02 -31.13 -23.64
C ALA A 538 12.43 -32.01 -22.53
N SER A 539 13.23 -32.42 -21.55
CA SER A 539 12.75 -33.21 -20.40
C SER A 539 11.81 -32.41 -19.49
N THR A 540 12.06 -31.11 -19.31
CA THR A 540 11.15 -30.23 -18.56
C THR A 540 9.82 -30.05 -19.31
N LEU A 541 9.87 -29.98 -20.64
CA LEU A 541 8.70 -29.91 -21.52
C LEU A 541 7.87 -31.19 -21.42
N ASP A 542 8.49 -32.37 -21.47
CA ASP A 542 7.82 -33.67 -21.27
C ASP A 542 7.03 -33.70 -19.95
N ALA A 543 7.71 -33.38 -18.85
CA ALA A 543 7.12 -33.37 -17.51
C ALA A 543 5.93 -32.39 -17.44
N TYR A 544 6.08 -31.19 -18.01
CA TYR A 544 5.03 -30.18 -18.00
C TYR A 544 3.82 -30.59 -18.82
N ILE A 545 4.02 -31.12 -20.04
CA ILE A 545 2.93 -31.62 -20.89
C ILE A 545 2.18 -32.75 -20.18
N GLN A 546 2.91 -33.69 -19.56
CA GLN A 546 2.32 -34.79 -18.81
C GLN A 546 1.48 -34.29 -17.63
N GLN A 547 2.03 -33.40 -16.79
CA GLN A 547 1.35 -32.88 -15.60
C GLN A 547 0.12 -32.03 -15.96
N THR A 548 0.14 -31.34 -17.10
CA THR A 548 -0.96 -30.46 -17.54
C THR A 548 -2.02 -31.17 -18.39
N SER A 549 -1.76 -32.38 -18.90
CA SER A 549 -2.66 -33.11 -19.81
C SER A 549 -4.13 -33.13 -19.36
N HIS A 550 -4.39 -33.47 -18.10
CA HIS A 550 -5.73 -33.53 -17.51
C HIS A 550 -6.38 -32.16 -17.21
N LEU A 551 -5.62 -31.06 -17.32
CA LEU A 551 -6.08 -29.71 -17.01
C LEU A 551 -6.45 -28.89 -18.25
N ARG A 552 -6.07 -29.36 -19.44
CA ARG A 552 -6.10 -28.57 -20.69
C ARG A 552 -7.48 -28.40 -21.31
N GLY A 553 -8.37 -29.39 -21.19
CA GLY A 553 -9.61 -29.39 -21.98
C GLY A 553 -9.28 -29.18 -23.47
N ASP A 554 -9.85 -28.14 -24.08
CA ASP A 554 -9.64 -27.78 -25.50
C ASP A 554 -8.44 -26.81 -25.74
N ILE A 555 -7.61 -26.56 -24.73
CA ILE A 555 -6.51 -25.58 -24.82
C ILE A 555 -5.28 -26.20 -25.51
N ASP A 556 -5.02 -25.74 -26.74
CA ASP A 556 -3.86 -26.16 -27.55
C ASP A 556 -2.54 -25.42 -27.22
N HIS A 557 -2.62 -24.24 -26.60
CA HIS A 557 -1.41 -23.50 -26.22
C HIS A 557 -0.63 -24.21 -25.11
N LEU A 558 0.70 -24.23 -25.21
CA LEU A 558 1.56 -24.93 -24.25
C LEU A 558 1.34 -24.42 -22.83
N PHE A 559 1.46 -23.12 -22.58
CA PHE A 559 1.41 -22.58 -21.21
C PHE A 559 -0.03 -22.32 -20.73
N LEU A 560 -0.32 -22.80 -19.52
CA LEU A 560 -1.57 -22.55 -18.79
C LEU A 560 -1.36 -21.56 -17.64
N THR A 561 -2.43 -20.88 -17.22
CA THR A 561 -2.45 -20.12 -15.96
C THR A 561 -2.31 -21.07 -14.76
N THR A 562 -1.67 -20.64 -13.68
CA THR A 562 -1.39 -21.52 -12.51
C THR A 562 -2.57 -21.74 -11.57
N LYS A 563 -3.65 -20.97 -11.70
CA LYS A 563 -4.86 -21.06 -10.85
C LYS A 563 -6.11 -21.40 -11.67
N ARG A 564 -7.06 -22.09 -11.03
CA ARG A 564 -8.39 -22.37 -11.61
C ARG A 564 -9.20 -21.07 -11.76
N PRO A 565 -10.02 -20.93 -12.82
CA PRO A 565 -10.10 -21.83 -13.99
C PRO A 565 -8.84 -21.74 -14.86
N PHE A 566 -8.31 -22.88 -15.29
CA PHE A 566 -7.14 -22.96 -16.15
C PHE A 566 -7.44 -22.37 -17.53
N ARG A 567 -6.62 -21.42 -17.99
CA ARG A 567 -6.73 -20.74 -19.28
C ARG A 567 -5.36 -20.65 -19.95
N THR A 568 -5.33 -20.32 -21.23
CA THR A 568 -4.08 -19.99 -21.93
C THR A 568 -3.32 -18.86 -21.22
N ALA A 569 -2.05 -19.07 -20.94
CA ALA A 569 -1.18 -18.03 -20.38
C ALA A 569 -0.87 -16.98 -21.45
N SER A 570 -1.05 -15.70 -21.10
CA SER A 570 -0.73 -14.59 -22.00
C SER A 570 0.77 -14.30 -22.03
N ALA A 571 1.25 -13.61 -23.06
CA ALA A 571 2.63 -13.10 -23.09
C ALA A 571 2.96 -12.20 -21.88
N ALA A 572 1.98 -11.50 -21.31
CA ALA A 572 2.15 -10.70 -20.10
C ALA A 572 2.26 -11.56 -18.84
N THR A 573 1.63 -12.74 -18.83
CA THR A 573 1.76 -13.72 -17.75
C THR A 573 3.13 -14.37 -17.78
N ILE A 574 3.61 -14.76 -18.96
CA ILE A 574 4.94 -15.37 -19.16
C ILE A 574 6.08 -14.38 -18.88
N GLY A 575 5.86 -13.09 -19.16
CA GLY A 575 6.88 -12.06 -18.93
C GLY A 575 6.95 -11.53 -17.49
N ARG A 576 6.03 -11.92 -16.61
CA ARG A 576 6.09 -11.67 -15.17
C ARG A 576 6.86 -12.81 -14.52
#